data_AF-A0A2E8E427-F1
#
_entry.id   AF-A0A2E8E427-F1
#
_cell.length_a   1.000
_cell.length_b   1.000
_cell.length_c   1.000
_cell.angle_alpha   90.00
_cell.angle_beta   90.00
_cell.angle_gamma   90.00
#
_symmetry.space_group_name_H-M   'P 1'
#
loop_
_entity.id
_entity.type
_entity.pdbx_description
1 polymer ?
#
loop_
_entity_poly.entity_id
_entity_poly.type
_entity_poly.pdbx_seq_one_letter_code
_entity_poly.pdbx_strand_id
1 'polypeptide(L)' 'MDQPTDLGALFHRLNNQLGIILANAELLEAKLSEEANTSRASQIVTSTVEAISAVRHIRERWQIK' A
#
# COMPACT_ATOMS: atom_id res chain seq x y z
N MET A 1 -3.30 -24.02 -21.80
CA MET A 1 -2.85 -24.06 -20.40
C MET A 1 -2.69 -22.62 -19.98
N ASP A 2 -3.70 -22.03 -19.34
CA ASP A 2 -3.55 -20.71 -18.74
C ASP A 2 -2.64 -20.87 -17.53
N GLN A 3 -1.36 -20.57 -17.72
CA GLN A 3 -0.44 -20.45 -16.60
C GLN A 3 -1.04 -19.41 -15.67
N PRO A 4 -1.28 -19.72 -14.37
CA PRO A 4 -1.57 -18.69 -13.40
C PRO A 4 -0.33 -17.79 -13.39
N THR A 5 -0.37 -16.69 -14.13
CA THR A 5 0.58 -15.58 -13.99
C THR A 5 0.60 -15.29 -12.51
N ASP A 6 1.72 -15.64 -11.88
CA ASP A 6 1.86 -15.88 -10.45
C ASP A 6 1.18 -14.78 -9.63
N LEU A 7 -0.07 -15.05 -9.20
CA LEU A 7 -0.88 -14.11 -8.46
C LEU A 7 -0.17 -13.72 -7.15
N GLY A 8 0.66 -14.63 -6.60
CA GLY A 8 1.57 -14.36 -5.51
C GLY A 8 2.61 -13.28 -5.86
N ALA A 9 3.26 -13.39 -7.02
CA ALA A 9 4.19 -12.37 -7.51
C ALA A 9 3.50 -11.00 -7.75
N LEU A 10 2.26 -10.99 -8.24
CA LEU A 10 1.48 -9.75 -8.39
C LEU A 10 1.18 -9.10 -7.03
N PHE A 11 0.73 -9.87 -6.04
CA PHE A 11 0.51 -9.35 -4.68
C PHE A 11 1.81 -8.88 -4.01
N HIS A 12 2.92 -9.57 -4.24
CA HIS A 12 4.23 -9.13 -3.75
C HIS A 12 4.62 -7.78 -4.36
N ARG A 13 4.53 -7.64 -5.70
CA ARG A 13 4.85 -6.38 -6.39
C ARG A 13 3.94 -5.24 -5.92
N LEU A 14 2.65 -5.49 -5.75
CA LEU A 14 1.70 -4.49 -5.25
C LEU A 14 2.02 -4.04 -3.83
N ASN A 15 2.25 -4.99 -2.89
CA ASN A 15 2.64 -4.65 -1.52
C ASN A 15 3.95 -3.86 -1.47
N ASN A 16 4.92 -4.19 -2.32
CA ASN A 16 6.17 -3.44 -2.40
C ASN A 16 5.95 -1.98 -2.83
N GLN A 17 5.11 -1.73 -3.85
CA GLN A 17 4.80 -0.37 -4.28
C GLN A 17 4.05 0.42 -3.20
N LEU A 18 3.10 -0.22 -2.50
CA LEU A 18 2.40 0.42 -1.39
C LEU A 18 3.36 0.76 -0.23
N GLY A 19 4.32 -0.11 0.08
CA GLY A 19 5.36 0.18 1.06
C GLY A 19 6.22 1.40 0.69
N ILE A 20 6.59 1.54 -0.58
CA ILE A 20 7.33 2.71 -1.08
C ILE A 20 6.50 3.99 -0.95
N ILE A 21 5.21 3.94 -1.32
CA ILE A 21 4.30 5.09 -1.19
C ILE A 21 4.17 5.50 0.28
N LEU A 22 4.02 4.53 1.19
CA LEU A 22 3.92 4.77 2.62
C LEU A 22 5.17 5.48 3.16
N ALA A 23 6.35 4.93 2.88
CA ALA A 23 7.62 5.52 3.33
C ALA A 23 7.83 6.95 2.80
N ASN A 24 7.43 7.21 1.55
CA ASN A 24 7.48 8.56 0.98
C ASN A 24 6.49 9.52 1.65
N ALA A 25 5.29 9.05 1.98
CA ALA A 25 4.27 9.83 2.66
C ALA A 25 4.69 10.18 4.09
N GLU A 26 5.24 9.22 4.83
CA GLU A 26 5.80 9.43 6.18
C GLU A 26 6.98 10.42 6.15
N LEU A 27 7.89 10.27 5.18
CA LEU A 27 9.00 11.20 4.99
C LEU A 27 8.51 12.61 4.65
N LEU A 28 7.46 12.71 3.83
CA LEU A 28 6.84 13.99 3.47
C LEU A 28 6.17 14.64 4.69
N GLU A 29 5.41 13.87 5.47
CA GLU A 29 4.77 14.32 6.71
C GLU A 29 5.81 14.88 7.69
N ALA A 30 6.95 14.20 7.86
CA ALA A 30 8.03 14.62 8.74
C ALA A 30 8.77 15.90 8.26
N LYS A 31 8.74 16.21 6.96
CA LYS A 31 9.46 17.35 6.36
C LYS A 31 8.62 18.60 6.18
N LEU A 32 7.30 18.49 6.20
CA LEU A 32 6.40 19.60 5.96
C LEU A 32 6.17 20.41 7.24
N SER A 33 6.34 21.72 7.14
CA SER A 33 6.15 22.66 8.25
C SER A 33 4.77 23.33 8.24
N GLU A 34 4.02 23.20 7.14
CA GLU A 34 2.70 23.80 6.96
C GLU A 34 1.61 22.77 7.24
N GLU A 35 0.71 23.07 8.18
CA GLU A 35 -0.32 22.13 8.70
C GLU A 35 -1.17 21.50 7.59
N ALA A 36 -1.51 22.25 6.54
CA ALA A 36 -2.30 21.74 5.41
C ALA A 36 -1.55 20.65 4.62
N ASN A 37 -0.24 20.83 4.43
CA ASN A 37 0.58 19.84 3.73
C ASN A 37 0.81 18.61 4.61
N THR A 38 1.02 18.80 5.92
CA THR A 38 1.16 17.70 6.89
C THR A 38 -0.13 16.86 6.95
N SER A 39 -1.31 17.51 7.00
CA SER A 39 -2.61 16.82 6.95
C SER A 39 -2.75 15.97 5.67
N ARG A 40 -2.34 16.52 4.51
CA ARG A 40 -2.38 15.79 3.24
C ARG A 40 -1.45 14.58 3.23
N ALA A 41 -0.25 14.70 3.79
CA ALA A 41 0.70 13.60 3.92
C ALA A 41 0.15 12.50 4.84
N SER A 42 -0.41 12.88 5.99
CA SER A 42 -1.06 11.96 6.94
C SER A 42 -2.24 11.18 6.32
N GLN A 43 -3.03 11.83 5.46
CA GLN A 43 -4.09 11.16 4.69
C GLN A 43 -3.51 10.11 3.75
N ILE A 44 -2.40 10.40 3.05
CA ILE A 44 -1.75 9.45 2.14
C ILE A 44 -1.22 8.25 2.93
N VAL A 45 -0.59 8.47 4.09
CA VAL A 45 -0.17 7.41 5.02
C VAL A 45 -1.36 6.50 5.36
N THR A 46 -2.46 7.09 5.85
CA THR A 46 -3.67 6.38 6.25
C THR A 46 -4.25 5.54 5.11
N SER A 47 -4.48 6.14 3.94
CA SER A 47 -5.02 5.43 2.79
C SER A 47 -4.10 4.32 2.27
N THR A 48 -2.79 4.49 2.41
CA THR A 48 -1.82 3.45 2.00
C THR A 48 -1.85 2.25 2.95
N VAL A 49 -1.97 2.48 4.26
CA VAL A 49 -2.14 1.41 5.26
C VAL A 49 -3.45 0.64 5.03
N GLU A 50 -4.54 1.35 4.73
CA GLU A 50 -5.83 0.73 4.37
C GLU A 50 -5.70 -0.12 3.10
N ALA A 51 -5.02 0.39 2.06
CA ALA A 51 -4.79 -0.35 0.83
C ALA A 51 -3.96 -1.63 1.06
N ILE A 52 -2.90 -1.58 1.87
CA ILE A 52 -2.11 -2.76 2.24
C ILE A 52 -2.99 -3.80 2.94
N SER A 53 -3.86 -3.35 3.85
CA SER A 53 -4.80 -4.22 4.58
C SER A 53 -5.80 -4.88 3.63
N ALA A 54 -6.36 -4.12 2.69
CA ALA A 54 -7.25 -4.65 1.66
C ALA A 54 -6.55 -5.70 0.78
N VAL A 55 -5.30 -5.45 0.37
CA VAL A 55 -4.50 -6.40 -0.41
C VAL A 55 -4.26 -7.71 0.35
N ARG A 56 -3.98 -7.64 1.66
CA ARG A 56 -3.86 -8.83 2.51
C ARG A 56 -5.15 -9.63 2.56
N HIS A 57 -6.29 -8.98 2.78
CA HIS A 57 -7.60 -9.63 2.80
C HIS A 57 -7.95 -10.28 1.46
N ILE A 58 -7.63 -9.63 0.33
CA ILE A 58 -7.82 -10.24 -1.00
C ILE A 58 -6.96 -11.50 -1.08
N ARG A 59 -5.66 -11.43 -0.79
CA ARG A 59 -4.76 -12.60 -0.85
C ARG A 59 -5.28 -13.76 0.01
N GLU A 60 -5.74 -13.51 1.23
CA GLU A 60 -6.29 -14.53 2.13
C GLU A 60 -7.53 -15.20 1.53
N ARG A 61 -8.49 -14.43 1.03
CA ARG A 61 -9.71 -14.98 0.40
C ARG A 61 -9.42 -15.79 -0.86
N TRP A 62 -8.38 -15.41 -1.60
CA TRP A 62 -7.96 -16.13 -2.81
C TRP A 62 -7.12 -17.38 -2.51
N GLN A 63 -6.43 -17.46 -1.37
CA GLN A 63 -5.72 -18.68 -0.94
C GLN A 63 -6.65 -19.76 -0.35
N ILE A 64 -7.86 -19.38 0.06
CA ILE A 64 -8.88 -20.30 0.61
C ILE A 64 -9.75 -20.93 -0.50
N LYS A 65 -9.62 -20.46 -1.75
CA LYS A 65 -10.32 -20.98 -2.93
C LYS A 65 -9.45 -21.97 -3.70
#